data_AF-A0A250JW80-F1
#
_entry.id   AF-A0A250JW80-F1
#
_cell.length_a   1.000
_cell.length_b   1.000
_cell.length_c   1.000
_cell.angle_alpha   90.00
_cell.angle_beta   90.00
_cell.angle_gamma   90.00
#
_symmetry.space_group_name_H-M   'P 1'
#
loop_
_entity.id
_entity.type
_entity.pdbx_description
1 polymer ?
#
loop_
_entity_poly.entity_id
_entity_poly.type
_entity_poly.pdbx_seq_one_letter_code
_entity_poly.pdbx_strand_id
1 'polypeptide(L)'
;MPELEALRSEYEARGVGFLALSINPSEARNRQTAAELGVHMTVATAKGEVLGPLRISTVPATVFINREGVVVAAVNGERSRAFYARRLEALLAAP
;
A
#
# COMPACT_ATOMS: atom_id res chain seq x y z
N MET A 1 -1.10 -8.99 -4.95
CA MET A 1 -2.13 -7.92 -5.09
C MET A 1 -3.49 -8.37 -4.59
N PRO A 2 -4.03 -9.54 -4.98
CA PRO A 2 -5.31 -10.03 -4.47
C PRO A 2 -5.37 -10.11 -2.94
N GLU A 3 -4.27 -10.48 -2.26
CA GLU A 3 -4.27 -10.54 -0.79
C GLU A 3 -4.41 -9.15 -0.14
N LEU A 4 -3.82 -8.12 -0.74
CA LEU A 4 -3.92 -6.75 -0.24
C LEU A 4 -5.31 -6.18 -0.44
N GLU A 5 -6.00 -6.54 -1.52
CA GLU A 5 -7.42 -6.17 -1.73
C GLU A 5 -8.36 -6.84 -0.72
N ALA A 6 -8.14 -8.13 -0.42
CA ALA A 6 -8.89 -8.82 0.61
C ALA A 6 -8.70 -8.16 1.99
N LEU A 7 -7.47 -7.79 2.32
CA LEU A 7 -7.16 -7.07 3.55
C LEU A 7 -7.74 -5.65 3.54
N ARG A 8 -7.68 -4.94 2.42
CA ARG A 8 -8.31 -3.63 2.26
C ARG A 8 -9.78 -3.67 2.64
N SER A 9 -10.53 -4.63 2.06
CA SER A 9 -11.96 -4.79 2.36
C SER A 9 -12.24 -5.03 3.85
N GLU A 10 -11.35 -5.74 4.55
CA GLU A 10 -11.49 -6.06 5.98
C GLU A 10 -11.10 -4.88 6.89
N TYR A 11 -10.05 -4.15 6.54
CA TYR A 11 -9.43 -3.15 7.42
C TYR A 11 -9.85 -1.71 7.13
N GLU A 12 -10.37 -1.39 5.93
CA GLU A 12 -10.91 -0.04 5.64
C GLU A 12 -12.08 0.32 6.55
N ALA A 13 -13.00 -0.62 6.78
CA ALA A 13 -14.11 -0.45 7.71
C ALA A 13 -13.66 -0.22 9.16
N ARG A 14 -12.40 -0.58 9.46
CA ARG A 14 -11.77 -0.40 10.77
C ARG A 14 -10.90 0.85 10.85
N GLY A 15 -10.90 1.67 9.79
CA GLY A 15 -10.21 2.96 9.74
C GLY A 15 -8.79 2.93 9.16
N VAL A 16 -8.40 1.86 8.46
CA VAL A 16 -7.11 1.80 7.76
C VAL A 16 -7.29 2.18 6.28
N GLY A 17 -6.61 3.24 5.83
CA GLY A 17 -6.54 3.59 4.42
C GLY A 17 -5.51 2.77 3.64
N PHE A 18 -5.81 2.46 2.38
CA PHE A 18 -4.89 1.79 1.45
C PHE A 18 -4.62 2.68 0.23
N LEU A 19 -3.34 2.81 -0.12
CA LEU A 19 -2.88 3.55 -1.29
C LEU A 19 -1.86 2.71 -2.05
N ALA A 20 -2.20 2.33 -3.29
CA ALA A 20 -1.25 1.76 -4.22
C ALA A 20 -0.52 2.89 -4.95
N LEU A 21 0.79 3.00 -4.75
CA LEU A 21 1.62 3.95 -5.48
C LEU A 21 2.26 3.26 -6.68
N SER A 22 1.84 3.62 -7.89
CA SER A 22 2.44 3.12 -9.12
C SER A 22 3.68 3.94 -9.49
N ILE A 23 4.78 3.24 -9.78
CA ILE A 23 6.01 3.83 -10.34
C ILE A 23 5.95 3.99 -11.85
N ASN A 24 4.91 3.46 -12.50
CA ASN A 24 4.71 3.63 -13.92
C ASN A 24 4.11 5.03 -14.18
N PRO A 25 4.74 5.87 -15.02
CA PRO A 25 4.32 7.26 -15.22
C PRO A 25 3.00 7.41 -15.99
N SER A 26 2.51 6.36 -16.65
CA SER A 26 1.29 6.42 -17.45
C SER A 26 0.04 6.16 -16.59
N GLU A 27 -0.70 7.23 -16.30
CA GLU A 27 -1.97 7.11 -15.56
C GLU A 27 -2.98 6.21 -16.30
N ALA A 28 -3.07 6.32 -17.63
CA ALA A 28 -3.95 5.48 -18.43
C ALA A 28 -3.63 3.98 -18.26
N ARG A 29 -2.34 3.63 -18.29
CA ARG A 29 -1.90 2.25 -18.09
C ARG A 29 -2.13 1.78 -16.67
N ASN A 30 -1.87 2.62 -15.68
CA ASN A 30 -2.15 2.32 -14.27
C ASN A 30 -3.63 2.02 -14.03
N ARG A 31 -4.52 2.85 -14.61
CA ARG A 31 -5.97 2.67 -14.52
C ARG A 31 -6.43 1.38 -15.17
N GLN A 32 -5.92 1.09 -16.37
CA GLN A 32 -6.22 -0.17 -17.07
C GLN A 32 -5.77 -1.38 -16.25
N THR A 33 -4.52 -1.40 -15.78
CA THR A 33 -3.99 -2.51 -14.98
C THR A 33 -4.74 -2.68 -13.66
N ALA A 34 -5.14 -1.58 -13.01
CA ALA A 34 -5.97 -1.64 -11.81
C ALA A 34 -7.31 -2.32 -12.09
N ALA A 35 -7.97 -1.98 -13.19
CA ALA A 35 -9.23 -2.61 -13.60
C ALA A 35 -9.05 -4.10 -13.93
N GLU A 36 -8.01 -4.46 -14.68
CA GLU A 36 -7.69 -5.85 -15.05
C GLU A 36 -7.41 -6.73 -13.83
N LEU A 37 -6.78 -6.17 -12.80
CA LEU A 37 -6.43 -6.87 -11.56
C LEU A 37 -7.52 -6.81 -10.48
N GLY A 38 -8.65 -6.13 -10.75
CA GLY A 38 -9.71 -5.95 -9.76
C GLY A 38 -9.27 -5.14 -8.53
N VAL A 39 -8.40 -4.15 -8.73
CA VAL A 39 -7.88 -3.29 -7.67
C VAL A 39 -8.93 -2.21 -7.36
N HIS A 40 -9.38 -2.19 -6.11
CA HIS A 40 -10.37 -1.25 -5.59
C HIS A 40 -9.77 -0.22 -4.63
N MET A 41 -8.54 -0.42 -4.15
CA MET A 41 -7.82 0.64 -3.43
C MET A 41 -7.53 1.84 -4.33
N THR A 42 -7.32 2.99 -3.70
CA THR A 42 -6.87 4.19 -4.41
C THR A 42 -5.51 3.92 -5.04
N VAL A 43 -5.38 4.23 -6.34
CA VAL A 43 -4.10 4.14 -7.07
C VAL A 43 -3.60 5.56 -7.38
N ALA A 44 -2.41 5.90 -6.87
CA ALA A 44 -1.71 7.13 -7.22
C ALA A 44 -0.56 6.84 -8.18
N THR A 45 -0.35 7.76 -9.14
CA THR A 45 0.83 7.72 -10.01
C THR A 45 1.93 8.55 -9.37
N ALA A 46 3.08 7.93 -9.07
CA ALA A 46 4.22 8.64 -8.52
C ALA A 46 4.74 9.69 -9.53
N LYS A 47 4.98 10.91 -9.06
CA LYS A 47 5.62 11.99 -9.84
C LYS A 47 6.90 12.41 -9.15
N GLY A 48 8.04 12.37 -9.85
CA GLY A 48 9.34 12.77 -9.27
C GLY A 48 9.87 11.76 -8.24
N GLU A 49 10.72 12.23 -7.31
CA GLU A 49 11.47 11.41 -6.34
C GLU A 49 10.65 10.95 -5.12
N VAL A 50 9.39 10.53 -5.29
CA VAL A 50 8.53 10.09 -4.16
C VAL A 50 9.11 8.89 -3.41
N LEU A 51 9.94 8.08 -4.07
CA LEU A 51 10.51 6.85 -3.50
C LEU A 51 11.69 7.10 -2.55
N GLY A 52 12.45 8.19 -2.77
CA GLY A 52 13.64 8.50 -1.98
C GLY A 52 13.33 8.72 -0.50
N PRO A 53 12.40 9.62 -0.14
CA PRO A 53 11.98 9.83 1.24
C PRO A 53 11.38 8.58 1.91
N LEU A 54 10.75 7.69 1.13
CA LEU A 54 10.19 6.44 1.61
C LEU A 54 11.25 5.33 1.79
N ARG A 55 12.51 5.59 1.40
CA ARG A 55 13.63 4.63 1.44
C ARG A 55 13.30 3.30 0.74
N ILE A 56 12.50 3.36 -0.32
CA ILE A 56 12.12 2.19 -1.12
C ILE A 56 13.20 1.93 -2.16
N SER A 57 13.88 0.80 -2.05
CA SER A 57 14.93 0.37 -2.99
C SER A 57 14.51 -0.75 -3.93
N THR A 58 13.33 -1.34 -3.73
CA THR A 58 12.87 -2.50 -4.51
C THR A 58 11.34 -2.47 -4.64
N VAL A 59 10.81 -2.94 -5.77
CA VAL A 59 9.37 -3.10 -6.00
C VAL A 59 9.05 -4.59 -6.06
N PRO A 60 7.98 -5.08 -5.40
CA PRO A 60 7.03 -4.33 -4.58
C PRO A 60 7.62 -3.89 -3.23
N ALA A 61 7.05 -2.82 -2.66
CA ALA A 61 7.32 -2.39 -1.29
C ALA A 61 6.02 -1.88 -0.64
N THR A 62 5.96 -1.95 0.70
CA THR A 62 4.83 -1.45 1.48
C THR A 62 5.34 -0.65 2.66
N VAL A 63 4.76 0.54 2.86
CA VAL A 63 5.06 1.43 3.99
C VAL A 63 3.79 1.52 4.85
N PHE A 64 3.98 1.50 6.17
CA PHE A 64 2.91 1.60 7.15
C PHE A 64 3.02 2.95 7.85
N ILE A 65 1.93 3.71 7.83
CA ILE A 65 1.85 5.08 8.35
C ILE A 65 0.75 5.11 9.41
N ASN A 66 1.06 5.56 10.62
CA ASN A 66 0.09 5.64 11.72
C ASN A 66 -0.81 6.89 11.60
N ARG A 67 -1.69 7.11 12.58
CA ARG A 67 -2.68 8.20 12.56
C ARG A 67 -2.05 9.59 12.63
N GLU A 68 -0.86 9.71 13.18
CA GLU A 68 -0.06 10.95 13.25
C GLU A 68 0.71 11.22 11.95
N GLY A 69 0.60 10.35 10.95
CA GLY A 69 1.33 10.49 9.69
C GLY A 69 2.79 10.03 9.77
N VAL A 70 3.18 9.29 10.80
CA VAL A 70 4.54 8.79 11.01
C VAL A 70 4.71 7.42 10.36
N VAL A 71 5.80 7.24 9.60
CA VAL A 71 6.19 5.92 9.07
C VAL A 71 6.68 5.04 10.22
N VAL A 72 5.90 4.01 10.56
CA VAL A 72 6.21 3.08 11.66
C VAL A 72 6.86 1.78 11.18
N ALA A 73 6.73 1.45 9.89
CA ALA A 73 7.41 0.32 9.27
C ALA A 73 7.48 0.46 7.75
N ALA A 74 8.49 -0.18 7.15
CA ALA A 74 8.57 -0.41 5.71
C ALA A 74 9.00 -1.86 5.46
N VAL A 75 8.49 -2.46 4.39
CA VAL A 75 8.87 -3.80 3.95
C VAL A 75 9.12 -3.80 2.45
N ASN A 76 10.21 -4.45 2.03
CA ASN A 76 10.57 -4.62 0.63
C ASN A 76 10.32 -6.07 0.19
N GLY A 77 9.85 -6.25 -1.03
CA GLY A 77 9.47 -7.53 -1.62
C GLY A 77 8.10 -8.01 -1.18
N GLU A 78 7.66 -9.10 -1.81
CA GLU A 78 6.37 -9.71 -1.55
C GLU A 78 6.31 -10.37 -0.17
N ARG A 79 5.13 -10.35 0.47
CA ARG A 79 4.88 -10.93 1.78
C ARG A 79 3.53 -11.63 1.82
N SER A 80 3.38 -12.55 2.77
CA SER A 80 2.13 -13.30 2.94
C SER A 80 1.00 -12.42 3.50
N ARG A 81 -0.25 -12.80 3.23
CA ARG A 81 -1.44 -12.18 3.84
C ARG A 81 -1.33 -12.10 5.36
N ALA A 82 -0.88 -13.18 6.01
CA ALA A 82 -0.74 -13.24 7.47
C ALA A 82 0.28 -12.21 8.00
N PHE A 83 1.37 -11.95 7.26
CA PHE A 83 2.32 -10.91 7.61
C PHE A 83 1.66 -9.54 7.60
N TYR A 84 0.93 -9.21 6.52
CA TYR A 84 0.25 -7.93 6.39
C TYR A 84 -0.84 -7.75 7.45
N ALA A 85 -1.68 -8.76 7.70
CA ALA A 85 -2.71 -8.71 8.74
C ALA A 85 -2.10 -8.36 10.12
N ARG A 86 -1.01 -9.02 10.53
CA ARG A 86 -0.33 -8.71 11.80
C ARG A 86 0.20 -7.28 11.86
N ARG A 87 0.70 -6.74 10.75
CA ARG A 87 1.15 -5.34 10.67
C ARG A 87 -0.02 -4.35 10.75
N LEU A 88 -1.15 -4.67 10.13
CA LEU A 88 -2.36 -3.85 10.18
C LEU A 88 -2.98 -3.83 11.58
N GLU A 89 -3.02 -4.97 12.27
CA GLU A 89 -3.43 -5.00 13.69
C GLU A 89 -2.51 -4.13 14.56
N ALA A 90 -1.20 -4.24 14.37
CA ALA A 90 -0.24 -3.40 15.09
C ALA A 90 -0.43 -1.91 14.78
N LEU A 91 -0.83 -1.57 13.55
CA LEU A 91 -1.11 -0.19 13.15
C LEU A 91 -2.37 0.36 13.83
N LEU A 92 -3.41 -0.45 13.97
CA LEU A 92 -4.65 -0.07 14.65
C LEU A 92 -4.47 0.13 16.17
N ALA A 93 -3.55 -0.65 16.75
CA ALA A 93 -3.20 -0.56 18.17
C ALA A 93 -2.15 0.51 18.48
N ALA A 94 -1.47 1.05 17.45
CA ALA A 94 -0.58 2.18 17.63
C ALA A 94 -1.41 3.41 18.06
N PRO A 95 -0.92 4.19 19.04
CA PRO A 95 -1.57 5.42 19.48
C PRO A 95 -1.82 6.35 18.30
#